data_AF-A0A286HHL0-F1
#
_entry.id   AF-A0A286HHL0-F1
#
_cell.length_a   1.000
_cell.length_b   1.000
_cell.length_c   1.000
_cell.angle_alpha   90.00
_cell.angle_beta   90.00
_cell.angle_gamma   90.00
#
_symmetry.space_group_name_H-M   'P 1'
#
loop_
_entity.id
_entity.type
_entity.pdbx_description
1 polymer ?
#
loop_
_entity_poly.entity_id
_entity_poly.type
_entity_poly.pdbx_seq_one_letter_code
_entity_poly.pdbx_strand_id
1 'polypeptide(L)' 'MQASSFRGQPAAVWEFTFEGRVSLFRAIDLGYGREGGREYDIYLCAPDAQWDTYRPVFDHVRDGFTTTG' A
#
# COMPACT_ATOMS: atom_id res chain seq x y z
N MET A 1 -1.32 -9.25 15.74
CA MET A 1 -1.10 -8.21 14.71
C MET A 1 -0.42 -7.05 15.40
N GLN A 2 0.76 -6.62 14.94
CA GLN A 2 1.40 -5.42 15.52
C GLN A 2 0.57 -4.21 15.12
N ALA A 3 0.18 -3.38 16.08
CA ALA A 3 -0.56 -2.15 15.80
C ALA A 3 0.38 -1.18 15.07
N SER A 4 0.07 -0.86 13.82
CA SER A 4 0.79 0.17 13.07
C SER A 4 -0.08 1.42 12.97
N SER A 5 0.56 2.57 12.80
CA SER A 5 -0.15 3.83 12.60
C SER A 5 0.44 4.60 11.45
N PHE A 6 -0.40 5.29 10.70
CA PHE A 6 -0.02 6.16 9.61
C PHE A 6 -0.79 7.46 9.73
N ARG A 7 -0.08 8.59 9.78
CA ARG A 7 -0.67 9.93 9.94
C ARG A 7 -1.64 10.04 11.13
N GLY A 8 -1.28 9.40 12.24
CA GLY A 8 -2.07 9.39 13.47
C GLY A 8 -3.35 8.55 13.42
N GLN A 9 -3.57 7.76 12.36
CA GLN A 9 -4.66 6.79 12.26
C GLN A 9 -4.13 5.37 12.46
N PRO A 10 -4.96 4.46 12.99
CA PRO A 10 -4.72 3.02 12.85
C PRO A 10 -4.42 2.66 11.40
N ALA A 11 -3.43 1.79 11.20
CA ALA A 11 -3.01 1.37 9.88
C ALA A 11 -2.64 -0.11 9.87
N ALA A 12 -2.64 -0.67 8.66
CA ALA A 12 -2.11 -1.98 8.35
C ALA A 12 -1.40 -1.92 6.99
N VAL A 13 -0.31 -2.70 6.89
CA VAL A 13 0.44 -2.87 5.65
C VAL A 13 0.48 -4.35 5.31
N TRP A 14 0.14 -4.68 4.07
CA TRP A 14 0.24 -6.03 3.54
C TRP A 14 1.15 -6.02 2.32
N GLU A 15 2.13 -6.91 2.28
CA GLU A 15 2.95 -7.18 1.09
C GLU A 15 2.79 -8.67 0.75
N PHE A 16 2.50 -8.96 -0.51
CA PHE A 16 2.24 -10.33 -0.96
C PHE A 16 2.59 -10.53 -2.42
N THR A 17 2.89 -11.77 -2.78
CA THR A 17 3.10 -12.21 -4.16
C THR A 17 1.99 -13.14 -4.59
N PHE A 18 1.61 -13.09 -5.86
CA PHE A 18 0.60 -13.99 -6.42
C PHE A 18 0.88 -14.28 -7.89
N GLU A 19 0.52 -15.49 -8.32
CA GLU A 19 0.61 -15.89 -9.73
C GLU A 19 -0.52 -15.22 -10.52
N GLY A 20 -0.16 -14.34 -11.44
CA GLY A 20 -1.07 -13.79 -12.43
C GLY A 20 -1.10 -14.65 -13.69
N ARG A 21 -2.05 -14.36 -14.59
CA ARG A 21 -2.22 -15.13 -15.84
C ARG A 21 -0.98 -15.13 -16.75
N VAL A 22 -0.15 -14.09 -16.66
CA VAL A 22 0.98 -13.86 -17.58
C VAL A 22 2.34 -13.76 -16.89
N SER A 23 2.38 -13.61 -15.56
CA SER A 23 3.62 -13.45 -14.79
C SER A 23 3.34 -13.57 -13.29
N LEU A 24 4.41 -13.66 -12.49
CA LEU A 24 4.35 -13.46 -11.04
C LEU A 24 4.23 -11.96 -10.75
N PHE A 25 3.31 -11.60 -9.87
CA PHE A 25 3.11 -10.23 -9.41
C PHE A 25 3.44 -10.11 -7.94
N ARG A 26 3.89 -8.92 -7.55
CA ARG A 26 4.00 -8.49 -6.15
C ARG A 26 3.14 -7.25 -5.94
N ALA A 27 2.49 -7.20 -4.79
CA ALA A 27 1.68 -6.08 -4.39
C ALA A 27 1.99 -5.65 -2.96
N ILE A 28 1.79 -4.35 -2.71
CA ILE A 28 1.79 -3.73 -1.39
C ILE A 28 0.53 -2.88 -1.23
N ASP A 29 -0.09 -3.00 -0.07
CA ASP A 29 -1.29 -2.27 0.32
C ASP A 29 -1.06 -1.63 1.69
N LEU A 30 -1.24 -0.31 1.77
CA LEU A 30 -1.31 0.43 3.02
C LEU A 30 -2.74 0.93 3.19
N GLY A 31 -3.44 0.34 4.15
CA GLY A 31 -4.74 0.83 4.60
C GLY A 31 -4.64 1.57 5.91
N TYR A 32 -5.35 2.70 6.02
CA TYR A 32 -5.40 3.49 7.25
C TYR A 32 -6.73 4.23 7.42
N GLY A 33 -7.15 4.37 8.67
CA GLY A 33 -8.44 4.96 9.01
C GLY A 33 -8.90 4.53 10.39
N ARG A 34 -10.14 4.88 10.72
CA ARG A 34 -10.79 4.45 11.97
C ARG A 34 -12.24 4.07 11.66
N GLU A 35 -12.76 3.15 12.46
CA GLU A 35 -14.17 2.76 12.41
C GLU A 35 -15.09 3.98 12.50
N GLY A 36 -16.12 4.02 11.64
CA GLY A 36 -17.06 5.14 11.53
C GLY A 36 -16.47 6.42 10.90
N GLY A 37 -15.17 6.42 10.58
CA GLY A 37 -14.49 7.46 9.82
C GLY A 37 -14.37 7.12 8.34
N ARG A 38 -13.62 7.95 7.61
CA ARG A 38 -13.19 7.64 6.25
C ARG A 38 -11.92 6.80 6.30
N GLU A 39 -11.92 5.71 5.54
CA GLU A 39 -10.77 4.83 5.34
C GLU A 39 -10.12 5.16 3.98
N TYR A 40 -8.82 4.95 3.91
CA TYR A 40 -8.01 5.20 2.72
C TYR A 40 -7.04 4.05 2.53
N ASP A 41 -6.87 3.65 1.27
CA ASP A 41 -5.89 2.65 0.87
C ASP A 41 -4.97 3.21 -0.22
N ILE A 42 -3.69 2.88 -0.13
CA ILE A 42 -2.71 3.09 -1.19
C ILE A 42 -2.25 1.70 -1.63
N TYR A 43 -2.48 1.37 -2.90
CA TYR A 43 -2.18 0.06 -3.46
C TYR A 43 -1.24 0.18 -4.65
N LEU A 44 -0.18 -0.64 -4.68
CA LEU A 44 0.69 -0.83 -5.83
C LEU A 44 0.77 -2.32 -6.15
N CYS A 45 0.62 -2.67 -7.42
CA CYS A 45 0.88 -3.99 -7.97
C CYS A 45 1.77 -3.87 -9.20
N ALA A 46 2.81 -4.70 -9.28
CA ALA A 46 3.74 -4.72 -10.41
C ALA A 46 4.26 -6.14 -10.66
N PRO A 47 4.80 -6.44 -11.85
CA PRO A 47 5.53 -7.69 -12.06
C PRO A 47 6.63 -7.84 -11.01
N ASP A 48 6.73 -9.01 -10.38
CA ASP A 48 7.66 -9.26 -9.27
C ASP A 48 9.12 -9.00 -9.70
N ALA A 49 9.46 -9.37 -10.94
CA ALA A 49 10.77 -9.13 -11.55
C ALA A 49 11.14 -7.64 -11.71
N GLN A 50 10.18 -6.72 -11.62
CA GLN A 50 10.38 -5.28 -11.71
C GLN A 50 10.10 -4.57 -10.39
N TRP A 51 9.96 -5.31 -9.29
CA TRP A 51 9.51 -4.74 -8.01
C TRP A 51 10.36 -3.56 -7.54
N ASP A 52 11.68 -3.68 -7.56
CA ASP A 52 12.59 -2.61 -7.12
C ASP A 52 12.50 -1.35 -7.99
N THR A 53 12.03 -1.48 -9.23
CA THR A 53 11.76 -0.32 -10.10
C THR A 53 10.49 0.42 -9.71
N TYR A 54 9.44 -0.30 -9.31
CA TYR A 54 8.12 0.29 -9.02
C TYR A 54 7.89 0.59 -7.54
N ARG A 55 8.55 -0.13 -6.62
CA ARG A 55 8.41 0.08 -5.17
C ARG A 55 8.65 1.53 -4.75
N PRO A 56 9.60 2.29 -5.32
CA PRO A 56 9.77 3.71 -5.00
C PRO A 56 8.55 4.58 -5.37
N VAL A 57 7.74 4.19 -6.35
CA VAL A 57 6.50 4.90 -6.72
C VAL A 57 5.50 4.83 -5.56
N PHE A 58 5.37 3.68 -4.91
CA PHE A 58 4.52 3.54 -3.73
C PHE A 58 5.00 4.43 -2.59
N ASP A 59 6.31 4.48 -2.31
CA ASP A 59 6.83 5.39 -1.27
C ASP A 59 6.50 6.84 -1.60
N HIS A 60 6.73 7.25 -2.85
CA HIS A 60 6.44 8.61 -3.29
C HIS A 60 4.96 8.98 -3.13
N VAL A 61 4.05 8.09 -3.50
CA VAL A 61 2.61 8.29 -3.33
C VAL A 61 2.21 8.28 -1.86
N ARG A 62 2.71 7.32 -1.06
CA ARG A 62 2.47 7.27 0.39
C ARG A 62 2.86 8.56 1.08
N ASP A 63 4.06 9.05 0.77
CA ASP A 63 4.63 10.21 1.44
C ASP A 63 3.93 11.50 0.99
N GLY A 64 3.51 11.57 -0.28
CA GLY A 64 2.90 12.75 -0.90
C GLY A 64 1.37 12.83 -0.87
N PHE A 65 0.65 11.72 -0.70
CA PHE A 65 -0.83 11.70 -0.69
C PHE A 65 -1.36 12.66 0.38
N THR A 66 -2.52 13.29 0.23
CA THR A 66 -3.12 14.08 1.32
C THR A 66 -4.64 13.94 1.26
N THR A 67 -5.27 13.95 2.43
CA THR A 67 -6.72 13.79 2.57
C THR A 67 -7.42 15.13 2.80
N THR A 68 -6.67 16.22 2.88
CA THR A 68 -7.15 17.58 3.06
C THR A 68 -6.88 18.34 1.77
N GLY A 69 -7.94 18.50 0.96
CA GLY A 69 -8.00 19.47 -0.12
C GLY A 69 -8.72 20.73 0.33
#